data_AF-A0A7V2F305-F1
#
_entry.id   AF-A0A7V2F305-F1
#
_cell.length_a   1.000
_cell.length_b   1.000
_cell.length_c   1.000
_cell.angle_alpha   90.00
_cell.angle_beta   90.00
_cell.angle_gamma   90.00
#
_symmetry.space_group_name_H-M   'P 1'
#
loop_
_entity.id
_entity.type
_entity.pdbx_description
1 polymer ?
#
loop_
_entity_poly.entity_id
_entity_poly.type
_entity_poly.pdbx_seq_one_letter_code
_entity_poly.pdbx_strand_id
1 'polypeptide(L)' 'IQAVEIVSGRPVVAVTVNHEGMEAGEIAAACERITEETGLPAFDVLTEGGDGLAEVLAPLMRRKKGG' A
#
# COMPACT_ATOMS: atom_id res chain seq x y z
N ILE A 1 -6.53 5.99 7.37
CA ILE A 1 -7.10 4.83 6.65
C ILE A 1 -8.62 4.80 6.72
N GLN A 2 -9.23 4.70 7.90
CA GLN A 2 -10.70 4.56 8.07
C GLN A 2 -11.54 5.59 7.29
N ALA A 3 -11.14 6.86 7.27
CA ALA A 3 -11.85 7.89 6.50
C ALA A 3 -11.87 7.59 4.98
N VAL A 4 -10.77 7.07 4.42
CA VAL A 4 -10.66 6.69 3.01
C VAL A 4 -11.58 5.49 2.71
N GLU A 5 -11.65 4.51 3.62
CA GLU A 5 -12.54 3.36 3.46
C GLU A 5 -14.02 3.77 3.49
N ILE A 6 -14.40 4.66 4.42
CA ILE A 6 -15.76 5.20 4.52
C ILE A 6 -16.15 5.94 3.24
N VAL A 7 -15.28 6.83 2.75
CA VAL A 7 -15.55 7.65 1.55
C VAL A 7 -15.56 6.80 0.29
N SER A 8 -14.68 5.80 0.18
CA SER A 8 -14.55 4.98 -1.03
C SER A 8 -15.50 3.78 -1.07
N GLY A 9 -16.06 3.36 0.07
CA GLY A 9 -16.82 2.12 0.19
C GLY A 9 -15.99 0.86 -0.09
N ARG A 10 -14.65 0.95 -0.03
CA ARG A 10 -13.71 -0.12 -0.36
C ARG A 10 -12.65 -0.26 0.73
N PRO A 11 -12.21 -1.48 1.05
CA PRO A 11 -11.13 -1.68 2.00
C PRO A 11 -9.81 -1.14 1.44
N VAL A 12 -8.98 -0.58 2.32
CA VAL A 12 -7.58 -0.29 2.01
C VAL A 12 -6.77 -1.56 2.26
N VAL A 13 -5.90 -1.93 1.32
CA VAL A 13 -5.18 -3.21 1.33
C VAL A 13 -3.66 -3.08 1.36
N ALA A 14 -3.14 -1.89 1.05
CA ALA A 14 -1.73 -1.54 1.09
C ALA A 14 -1.58 0.00 1.11
N VAL A 15 -0.39 0.48 1.47
CA VAL A 15 -0.02 1.90 1.41
C VAL A 15 1.18 2.05 0.47
N THR A 16 1.12 2.97 -0.47
CA THR A 16 2.31 3.36 -1.25
C THR A 16 2.89 4.64 -0.67
N VAL A 17 4.17 4.61 -0.32
CA VAL A 17 4.93 5.77 0.14
C VAL A 17 5.45 6.53 -1.08
N ASN A 18 5.32 7.85 -1.05
CA ASN A 18 6.04 8.73 -1.96
C ASN A 18 7.28 9.23 -1.21
N HIS A 19 8.48 8.78 -1.61
CA HIS A 19 9.74 9.16 -0.97
C HIS A 19 10.23 10.58 -1.31
N GLU A 20 9.45 11.40 -2.00
CA GLU A 20 9.85 12.77 -2.33
C GLU A 20 10.27 13.56 -1.08
N GLY A 21 11.50 14.07 -1.09
CA GLY A 21 12.09 14.80 0.04
C GLY A 21 12.62 13.93 1.17
N MET A 22 12.68 12.60 1.00
CA MET A 22 13.33 11.67 1.91
C MET A 22 14.72 11.28 1.38
N GLU A 23 15.65 11.01 2.30
CA GLU A 23 16.91 10.36 1.98
C GLU A 23 16.69 8.88 1.69
N ALA A 24 17.51 8.29 0.81
CA ALA A 24 17.35 6.88 0.41
C ALA A 24 17.38 5.90 1.60
N GLY A 25 18.12 6.23 2.67
CA GLY A 25 18.18 5.43 3.89
C GLY A 25 16.94 5.50 4.78
N GLU A 26 16.03 6.46 4.54
CA GLU A 26 14.81 6.67 5.34
C GLU A 26 13.60 5.92 4.78
N ILE A 27 13.64 5.53 3.50
CA ILE A 27 12.52 4.93 2.76
C ILE A 27 12.07 3.63 3.43
N ALA A 28 13.01 2.73 3.69
CA ALA A 28 12.71 1.43 4.31
C ALA A 28 12.11 1.59 5.72
N ALA A 29 12.68 2.48 6.54
CA ALA A 29 12.20 2.74 7.90
C ALA A 29 10.80 3.39 7.91
N ALA A 30 10.46 4.20 6.90
CA ALA A 30 9.11 4.72 6.76
C ALA A 30 8.10 3.63 6.36
N CYS A 31 8.45 2.76 5.42
CA CYS A 31 7.59 1.63 5.04
C CYS A 31 7.37 0.67 6.22
N GLU A 32 8.42 0.37 6.98
CA GLU A 32 8.33 -0.48 8.18
C GLU A 32 7.40 0.15 9.23
N ARG A 33 7.60 1.43 9.59
CA ARG A 33 6.71 2.12 10.55
C ARG A 33 5.26 2.14 10.10
N ILE A 34 4.99 2.46 8.83
CA ILE A 34 3.62 2.47 8.32
C ILE A 34 3.02 1.06 8.41
N THR A 35 3.81 0.03 8.14
CA THR A 35 3.36 -1.36 8.26
C THR A 35 3.04 -1.72 9.70
N GLU A 36 3.89 -1.34 10.66
CA GLU A 36 3.67 -1.58 12.09
C GLU A 36 2.45 -0.82 12.63
N GLU A 37 2.30 0.46 12.27
CA GLU A 37 1.21 1.32 12.76
C GLU A 37 -0.16 0.94 12.18
N THR A 38 -0.18 0.44 10.94
CA THR A 38 -1.43 0.21 10.20
C THR A 38 -1.80 -1.27 10.07
N GLY A 39 -0.83 -2.18 10.22
CA GLY A 39 -0.98 -3.59 9.89
C GLY A 39 -1.13 -3.88 8.39
N LEU A 40 -0.92 -2.88 7.53
CA LEU A 40 -1.01 -3.03 6.08
C LEU A 40 0.38 -3.00 5.44
N PRO A 41 0.65 -3.78 4.38
CA PRO A 41 1.90 -3.68 3.63
C PRO A 41 2.11 -2.26 3.10
N ALA A 42 3.30 -1.70 3.33
CA ALA A 42 3.72 -0.43 2.77
C ALA A 42 4.88 -0.61 1.78
N PHE A 43 4.86 0.15 0.68
CA PHE A 43 5.82 0.03 -0.40
C PHE A 43 6.24 1.39 -0.94
N ASP A 44 7.52 1.56 -1.28
CA ASP A 44 7.94 2.60 -2.22
C ASP A 44 8.07 2.01 -3.62
N VAL A 45 7.02 2.15 -4.43
CA VAL A 45 6.96 1.51 -5.74
C VAL A 45 7.90 2.13 -6.78
N LEU A 46 8.44 3.32 -6.52
CA LEU A 46 9.38 3.98 -7.41
C LEU A 46 10.82 3.47 -7.20
N THR A 47 11.16 3.06 -5.98
CA THR A 47 12.48 2.53 -5.61
C THR A 47 12.52 1.01 -5.69
N GLU A 48 11.48 0.33 -5.21
CA GLU A 48 11.42 -1.14 -5.07
C GLU A 48 10.72 -1.82 -6.26
N GLY A 49 10.06 -1.04 -7.11
CA GLY A 49 9.19 -1.56 -8.17
C GLY A 49 7.80 -1.95 -7.66
N GLY A 50 6.96 -2.45 -8.58
CA GLY A 50 5.54 -2.71 -8.30
C GLY A 50 5.19 -4.14 -7.91
N ASP A 51 6.15 -5.06 -7.89
CA ASP A 51 5.87 -6.51 -7.80
C ASP A 51 5.17 -6.89 -6.49
N GLY A 52 5.68 -6.39 -5.35
CA GLY A 52 5.04 -6.65 -4.05
C GLY A 52 3.61 -6.12 -3.96
N LEU A 53 3.36 -4.92 -4.52
CA LEU A 53 2.00 -4.39 -4.60
C LEU A 53 1.12 -5.23 -5.54
N ALA A 54 1.65 -5.68 -6.68
CA ALA A 54 0.92 -6.53 -7.62
C ALA A 54 0.51 -7.87 -6.98
N GLU A 55 1.38 -8.48 -6.17
CA GLU A 55 1.07 -9.69 -5.41
C GLU A 55 -0.09 -9.50 -4.42
N VAL A 56 -0.13 -8.34 -3.74
CA VAL A 56 -1.25 -7.96 -2.85
C VAL A 56 -2.55 -7.79 -3.63
N LEU A 57 -2.49 -7.20 -4.83
CA LEU A 57 -3.67 -6.90 -5.64
C LEU A 57 -4.21 -8.10 -6.42
N ALA A 58 -3.35 -9.03 -6.85
CA ALA A 58 -3.71 -10.14 -7.73
C ALA A 58 -4.92 -10.98 -7.24
N PRO A 59 -5.05 -11.34 -5.94
CA PRO A 59 -6.23 -12.04 -5.44
C PRO A 59 -7.53 -11.22 -5.53
N LEU A 60 -7.45 -9.90 -5.44
CA LEU A 60 -8.60 -8.98 -5.41
C LEU A 60 -9.18 -8.73 -6.80
N MET A 61 -8.35 -8.83 -7.84
CA MET A 61 -8.76 -8.63 -9.24
C MET A 61 -9.74 -9.70 -9.75
N ARG A 62 -9.88 -10.83 -9.05
CA ARG A 62 -10.82 -11.91 -9.41
C ARG A 62 -12.26 -11.67 -8.92
N ARG A 63 -12.51 -10.61 -8.14
CA ARG A 63 -13.82 -10.37 -7.47
C ARG A 63 -14.75 -9.42 -8.24
N LYS A 64 -14.90 -9.61 -9.55
CA LYS A 64 -15.99 -9.01 -10.36
C LYS A 64 -16.65 -10.03 -11.28
N LYS A 65 -17.42 -10.96 -10.70
CA LYS A 65 -18.60 -11.58 -11.32
C LYS A 65 -19.65 -11.77 -10.22
N GLY A 66 -20.78 -11.07 -10.36
CA GLY A 66 -21.89 -11.07 -9.40
C GLY A 66 -22.53 -9.69 -9.30
N GLY A 67 -23.13 -9.25 -10.41
CA GLY A 67 -24.18 -8.23 -10.42
C GLY A 67 -25.52 -8.93 -10.61
#